data_AF-A0A853C1A5-F1
#
_entry.id   AF-A0A853C1A5-F1
#
_cell.length_a   1.000
_cell.length_b   1.000
_cell.length_c   1.000
_cell.angle_alpha   90.00
_cell.angle_beta   90.00
_cell.angle_gamma   90.00
#
_symmetry.space_group_name_H-M   'P 1'
#
loop_
_entity.id
_entity.type
_entity.pdbx_description
1 polymer ?
#
loop_
_entity_poly.entity_id
_entity_poly.type
_entity_poly.pdbx_seq_one_letter_code
_entity_poly.pdbx_strand_id
1 'polypeptide(L)'
;MRLHRRRGEEGQVAVLVGLLSVVLMGAASMAVDLGQAFVQRQDVQKDTDLAALAGVGGSNLPGTTSGSCGYGPRAVATDQAVVDVAAHLVANAGDTWAVTPTPTGLVDCDLANGEVLYGTVSTVSGALRLAPDPYLLTVLSPEREVSFAFAPVLGSDSTRVDAQATAAIRSPAVRSVPFYAFVGCDWGRQTIAQPNNGHAATTVSLAFPDESNGATLTSLTTDPLSDPPRITVPAPDPSPLTIAGTGLKNAQKPVTGLGFFEPGGSSPVWVPAADFATHTDTSIRLANVPAGVRTVPGDWYVRVRTSDGWSKVYDNRGALLALPLIVGNPTLTCGQGSSGGNFGTLRLFPSWGGGSTNVQIALNIAKGLEHTLAAHPSPVATGLCGTGTAGTVLWPNEATNCISTDPGMAAQAAQAGFIEGVGSTKGRLGNVQPGTGCAESGVPATTVLEGFVINNDTLSCFLTDDGVNLGTVNSADYAGDPVFSPAIYHSPRFMLIPVLRVQPTSGASRSYQIVGFRPAFLTGQPNSATRTTPAGPGNGLTLDRHGEIESVQVVFINGNALPPMDAAGTTDYAGSGPRVIRLVD
;
A
#
# COMPACT_ATOMS: atom_id res chain seq x y z
N MET A 1 34.49 -66.05 66.12
CA MET A 1 33.35 -65.19 65.75
C MET A 1 32.64 -65.82 64.56
N ARG A 2 31.61 -66.65 64.81
CA ARG A 2 30.87 -67.38 63.76
C ARG A 2 29.74 -66.50 63.23
N LEU A 3 29.90 -65.97 62.03
CA LEU A 3 28.85 -65.25 61.29
C LEU A 3 27.66 -66.19 61.09
N HIS A 4 26.56 -65.95 61.81
CA HIS A 4 25.28 -66.58 61.56
C HIS A 4 24.75 -66.09 60.20
N ARG A 5 24.83 -66.97 59.20
CA ARG A 5 24.27 -66.74 57.87
C ARG A 5 22.74 -66.80 57.99
N ARG A 6 22.08 -65.64 57.96
CA ARG A 6 20.61 -65.50 57.97
C ARG A 6 20.03 -66.16 56.72
N ARG A 7 19.50 -67.37 56.87
CA ARG A 7 18.93 -68.21 55.80
C ARG A 7 17.40 -68.05 55.65
N GLY A 8 16.84 -66.94 56.13
CA GLY A 8 15.37 -66.75 56.25
C GLY A 8 14.75 -65.62 55.43
N GLU A 9 15.54 -64.78 54.75
CA GLU A 9 15.03 -63.58 54.04
C GLU A 9 15.03 -63.74 52.50
N GLU A 10 15.67 -64.78 51.95
CA GLU A 10 15.85 -64.96 50.49
C GLU A 10 14.52 -65.11 49.72
N GLY A 11 13.49 -65.72 50.33
CA GLY A 11 12.17 -65.88 49.71
C GLY A 11 11.34 -64.59 49.66
N GLN A 12 11.48 -63.72 50.66
CA GLN A 12 10.76 -62.44 50.70
C GLN A 12 11.30 -61.45 49.67
N VAL A 13 12.62 -61.44 49.48
CA VAL A 13 13.27 -60.60 48.46
C VAL A 13 12.80 -60.98 47.06
N ALA A 14 12.67 -62.27 46.75
CA ALA A 14 12.19 -62.73 45.45
C ALA A 14 10.75 -62.25 45.14
N VAL A 15 9.84 -62.29 46.12
CA VAL A 15 8.46 -61.80 45.96
C VAL A 15 8.44 -60.28 45.75
N LEU A 16 9.24 -59.54 46.52
CA LEU A 16 9.30 -58.08 46.41
C LEU A 16 9.91 -57.63 45.08
N VAL A 17 10.96 -58.29 44.60
CA VAL A 17 11.56 -58.03 43.27
C VAL A 17 10.57 -58.37 42.16
N GLY A 18 9.84 -59.49 42.26
CA GLY A 18 8.80 -59.85 41.29
C GLY A 18 7.70 -58.80 41.19
N LEU A 19 7.17 -58.36 42.35
CA LEU A 19 6.12 -57.34 42.40
C LEU A 19 6.61 -55.98 41.89
N LEU A 20 7.82 -55.54 42.29
CA LEU A 20 8.41 -54.31 41.76
C LEU A 20 8.68 -54.38 40.26
N SER A 21 9.13 -55.54 39.74
CA SER A 21 9.37 -55.71 38.31
C SER A 21 8.07 -55.57 37.51
N VAL A 22 6.97 -56.13 38.00
CA VAL A 22 5.64 -55.97 37.37
C VAL A 22 5.20 -54.51 37.38
N VAL A 23 5.37 -53.79 38.49
CA VAL A 23 5.04 -52.36 38.58
C VAL A 23 5.89 -51.53 37.61
N LEU A 24 7.20 -51.80 37.54
CA LEU A 24 8.10 -51.10 36.64
C LEU A 24 7.79 -51.40 35.16
N MET A 25 7.48 -52.65 34.82
CA MET A 25 7.06 -53.03 33.47
C MET A 25 5.74 -52.35 33.10
N GLY A 26 4.76 -52.32 34.01
CA GLY A 26 3.49 -51.63 33.77
C GLY A 26 3.67 -50.11 33.58
N ALA A 27 4.52 -49.48 34.37
CA ALA A 27 4.83 -48.05 34.20
C ALA A 27 5.56 -47.77 32.88
N ALA A 28 6.54 -48.60 32.52
CA ALA A 28 7.26 -48.48 31.25
C ALA A 28 6.33 -48.68 30.05
N SER A 29 5.38 -49.61 30.15
CA SER A 29 4.45 -49.92 29.08
C SER A 29 3.44 -48.79 28.85
N MET A 30 2.89 -48.21 29.92
CA MET A 30 2.07 -47.00 29.82
C MET A 30 2.85 -45.82 29.23
N ALA A 31 4.13 -45.67 29.56
CA ALA A 31 4.96 -44.61 29.01
C ALA A 31 5.15 -44.76 27.48
N VAL A 32 5.29 -46.00 26.97
CA VAL A 32 5.37 -46.26 25.52
C VAL A 32 4.05 -45.93 24.83
N ASP A 33 2.92 -46.38 25.39
CA ASP A 33 1.59 -46.16 24.83
C ASP A 33 1.19 -44.68 24.81
N LEU A 34 1.43 -43.96 25.92
CA LEU A 34 1.24 -42.51 25.99
C LEU A 34 2.20 -41.77 25.04
N GLY A 35 3.44 -42.26 24.90
CA GLY A 35 4.40 -41.73 23.94
C GLY A 35 3.90 -41.86 22.49
N GLN A 36 3.36 -43.01 22.12
CA GLN A 36 2.76 -43.23 20.80
C GLN A 36 1.54 -42.33 20.58
N ALA A 37 0.63 -42.23 21.56
CA ALA A 37 -0.52 -41.32 21.46
C ALA A 37 -0.10 -39.86 21.32
N PHE A 38 0.95 -39.44 22.03
CA PHE A 38 1.49 -38.09 21.91
C PHE A 38 2.07 -37.81 20.51
N VAL A 39 2.86 -38.75 19.96
CA VAL A 39 3.39 -38.63 18.59
C VAL A 39 2.27 -38.57 17.57
N GLN A 40 1.26 -39.44 17.69
CA GLN A 40 0.11 -39.45 16.78
C GLN A 40 -0.70 -38.15 16.86
N ARG A 41 -0.84 -37.57 18.05
CA ARG A 41 -1.48 -36.26 18.20
C ARG A 41 -0.68 -35.14 17.51
N GLN A 42 0.64 -35.17 17.56
CA GLN A 42 1.48 -34.21 16.84
C GLN A 42 1.34 -34.34 15.33
N ASP A 43 1.25 -35.56 14.82
CA ASP A 43 1.02 -35.82 13.40
C ASP A 43 -0.35 -35.29 12.96
N VAL A 44 -1.42 -35.58 13.74
CA VAL A 44 -2.77 -35.07 13.47
C VAL A 44 -2.81 -33.54 13.52
N GLN A 45 -2.13 -32.90 14.48
CA GLN A 45 -2.01 -31.43 14.50
C GLN A 45 -1.34 -30.89 13.23
N LYS A 46 -0.21 -31.45 12.83
CA LYS A 46 0.51 -31.02 11.62
C LYS A 46 -0.34 -31.17 10.36
N ASP A 47 -1.08 -32.27 10.23
CA ASP A 47 -1.98 -32.49 9.09
C ASP A 47 -3.14 -31.49 9.09
N THR A 48 -3.63 -31.12 10.28
CA THR A 48 -4.72 -30.15 10.45
C THR A 48 -4.25 -28.73 10.14
N ASP A 49 -3.05 -28.35 10.59
CA ASP A 49 -2.39 -27.07 10.28
C ASP A 49 -2.23 -26.90 8.76
N LEU A 50 -1.70 -27.93 8.09
CA LEU A 50 -1.49 -27.89 6.65
C LEU A 50 -2.81 -27.93 5.87
N ALA A 51 -3.82 -28.65 6.37
CA ALA A 51 -5.15 -28.66 5.77
C ALA A 51 -5.83 -27.28 5.90
N ALA A 52 -5.72 -26.63 7.06
CA ALA A 52 -6.22 -25.26 7.27
C ALA A 52 -5.52 -24.28 6.31
N LEU A 53 -4.20 -24.36 6.18
CA LEU A 53 -3.44 -23.55 5.21
C LEU A 53 -3.85 -23.82 3.76
N ALA A 54 -4.11 -25.08 3.40
CA ALA A 54 -4.60 -25.46 2.07
C ALA A 54 -5.97 -24.84 1.79
N GLY A 55 -6.90 -24.88 2.76
CA GLY A 55 -8.23 -24.30 2.64
C GLY A 55 -8.23 -22.77 2.46
N VAL A 56 -7.28 -22.08 3.08
CA VAL A 56 -7.14 -20.61 2.93
C VAL A 56 -6.35 -20.22 1.68
N GLY A 57 -5.65 -21.18 1.06
CA GLY A 57 -4.89 -20.99 -0.17
C GLY A 57 -5.73 -20.46 -1.34
N GLY A 58 -5.08 -19.85 -2.33
CA GLY A 58 -5.74 -19.58 -3.63
C GLY A 58 -6.88 -18.56 -3.66
N SER A 59 -7.16 -17.86 -2.56
CA SER A 59 -8.37 -17.02 -2.37
C SER A 59 -9.66 -17.80 -2.11
N ASN A 60 -9.54 -19.03 -1.61
CA ASN A 60 -10.65 -19.98 -1.50
C ASN A 60 -11.57 -19.76 -0.28
N LEU A 61 -11.33 -18.73 0.56
CA LEU A 61 -12.27 -18.37 1.62
C LEU A 61 -13.60 -17.88 1.04
N PRO A 62 -14.74 -18.40 1.50
CA PRO A 62 -16.04 -18.05 0.94
C PRO A 62 -16.60 -16.73 1.43
N GLY A 63 -17.49 -16.19 0.61
CA GLY A 63 -18.42 -15.12 0.98
C GLY A 63 -19.82 -15.61 1.41
N THR A 64 -20.09 -16.92 1.44
CA THR A 64 -21.46 -17.44 1.66
C THR A 64 -21.50 -18.67 2.57
N THR A 65 -22.20 -18.58 3.70
CA THR A 65 -22.61 -19.71 4.54
C THR A 65 -24.00 -20.22 4.12
N SER A 66 -24.25 -21.53 4.17
CA SER A 66 -25.58 -22.10 3.88
C SER A 66 -26.07 -22.98 5.03
N GLY A 67 -27.16 -22.58 5.66
CA GLY A 67 -27.71 -23.27 6.83
C GLY A 67 -26.97 -22.98 8.13
N SER A 68 -27.34 -23.69 9.20
CA SER A 68 -26.76 -23.54 10.54
C SER A 68 -26.67 -24.89 11.25
N CYS A 69 -25.56 -25.14 11.91
CA CYS A 69 -25.37 -26.21 12.87
C CYS A 69 -25.70 -25.71 14.29
N GLY A 70 -25.68 -26.61 15.28
CA GLY A 70 -25.94 -26.23 16.69
C GLY A 70 -24.95 -25.18 17.24
N TYR A 71 -23.77 -25.06 16.64
CA TYR A 71 -22.72 -24.12 17.03
C TYR A 71 -22.66 -22.83 16.20
N GLY A 72 -23.38 -22.71 15.08
CA GLY A 72 -23.36 -21.51 14.23
C GLY A 72 -23.59 -21.77 12.73
N PRO A 73 -23.32 -20.78 11.87
CA PRO A 73 -23.43 -20.91 10.41
C PRO A 73 -22.53 -22.02 9.86
N ARG A 74 -23.04 -22.75 8.86
CA ARG A 74 -22.35 -23.90 8.25
C ARG A 74 -21.67 -23.50 6.94
N ALA A 75 -20.48 -24.05 6.70
CA ALA A 75 -19.79 -24.00 5.41
C ALA A 75 -20.52 -24.81 4.32
N VAL A 76 -20.18 -24.61 3.06
CA VAL A 76 -20.82 -25.33 1.94
C VAL A 76 -19.86 -26.37 1.38
N ALA A 77 -20.29 -27.62 1.19
CA ALA A 77 -19.43 -28.70 0.69
C ALA A 77 -18.84 -28.43 -0.71
N THR A 78 -19.47 -27.56 -1.50
CA THR A 78 -19.00 -27.17 -2.85
C THR A 78 -17.99 -26.03 -2.82
N ASP A 79 -17.70 -25.49 -1.65
CA ASP A 79 -16.75 -24.42 -1.49
C ASP A 79 -15.32 -24.93 -1.67
N GLN A 80 -14.51 -24.20 -2.42
CA GLN A 80 -13.17 -24.64 -2.78
C GLN A 80 -12.29 -24.80 -1.54
N ALA A 81 -12.47 -23.95 -0.51
CA ALA A 81 -11.76 -24.10 0.76
C ALA A 81 -12.03 -25.46 1.42
N VAL A 82 -13.30 -25.89 1.46
CA VAL A 82 -13.70 -27.18 2.05
C VAL A 82 -13.16 -28.34 1.21
N VAL A 83 -13.20 -28.20 -0.12
CA VAL A 83 -12.66 -29.21 -1.05
C VAL A 83 -11.16 -29.39 -0.85
N ASP A 84 -10.41 -28.30 -0.70
CA ASP A 84 -8.96 -28.33 -0.51
C ASP A 84 -8.57 -28.89 0.86
N VAL A 85 -9.30 -28.55 1.93
CA VAL A 85 -9.13 -29.15 3.26
C VAL A 85 -9.36 -30.66 3.18
N ALA A 86 -10.48 -31.09 2.59
CA ALA A 86 -10.80 -32.51 2.46
C ALA A 86 -9.73 -33.25 1.65
N ALA A 87 -9.30 -32.68 0.51
CA ALA A 87 -8.25 -33.27 -0.32
C ALA A 87 -6.92 -33.41 0.44
N HIS A 88 -6.56 -32.41 1.24
CA HIS A 88 -5.34 -32.44 2.05
C HIS A 88 -5.40 -33.49 3.16
N LEU A 89 -6.51 -33.54 3.91
CA LEU A 89 -6.70 -34.53 4.97
C LEU A 89 -6.71 -35.96 4.40
N VAL A 90 -7.37 -36.19 3.25
CA VAL A 90 -7.36 -37.50 2.58
C VAL A 90 -5.97 -37.90 2.09
N ALA A 91 -5.21 -36.96 1.52
CA ALA A 91 -3.85 -37.23 1.03
C ALA A 91 -2.89 -37.65 2.14
N ASN A 92 -3.09 -37.11 3.36
CA ASN A 92 -2.27 -37.44 4.53
C ASN A 92 -2.91 -38.51 5.43
N ALA A 93 -4.08 -39.04 5.06
CA ALA A 93 -4.86 -39.84 5.97
C ALA A 93 -4.11 -41.12 6.41
N GLY A 94 -3.40 -41.77 5.48
CA GLY A 94 -2.98 -43.16 5.71
C GLY A 94 -4.18 -44.07 6.04
N ASP A 95 -3.92 -45.28 6.54
CA ASP A 95 -4.97 -46.30 6.75
C ASP A 95 -5.76 -46.15 8.09
N THR A 96 -5.57 -45.06 8.84
CA THR A 96 -5.94 -45.02 10.27
C THR A 96 -7.03 -44.02 10.68
N TRP A 97 -7.71 -43.37 9.74
CA TRP A 97 -8.81 -42.46 10.07
C TRP A 97 -10.10 -43.25 10.29
N ALA A 98 -10.86 -42.91 11.33
CA ALA A 98 -12.13 -43.56 11.60
C ALA A 98 -13.14 -43.34 10.47
N VAL A 99 -13.05 -42.18 9.80
CA VAL A 99 -13.89 -41.79 8.66
C VAL A 99 -13.01 -41.10 7.62
N THR A 100 -13.11 -41.49 6.34
CA THR A 100 -12.46 -40.76 5.24
C THR A 100 -13.10 -39.37 5.11
N PRO A 101 -12.33 -38.28 5.27
CA PRO A 101 -12.86 -36.93 5.12
C PRO A 101 -13.42 -36.74 3.71
N THR A 102 -14.65 -36.26 3.61
CA THR A 102 -15.23 -35.81 2.34
C THR A 102 -15.71 -34.38 2.51
N PRO A 103 -15.77 -33.55 1.45
CA PRO A 103 -16.28 -32.19 1.58
C PRO A 103 -17.69 -32.12 2.18
N THR A 104 -18.52 -33.14 1.93
CA THR A 104 -19.86 -33.25 2.53
C THR A 104 -19.85 -33.64 3.99
N GLY A 105 -18.92 -34.51 4.41
CA GLY A 105 -18.75 -34.92 5.80
C GLY A 105 -18.22 -33.77 6.65
N LEU A 106 -17.20 -33.07 6.18
CA LEU A 106 -16.59 -31.93 6.87
C LEU A 106 -17.50 -30.70 7.07
N VAL A 107 -18.74 -30.75 6.62
CA VAL A 107 -19.70 -29.69 6.88
C VAL A 107 -21.00 -30.23 7.46
N ASP A 108 -21.15 -31.53 7.74
CA ASP A 108 -22.45 -32.13 8.08
C ASP A 108 -22.94 -31.86 9.51
N CYS A 109 -22.21 -31.04 10.27
CA CYS A 109 -22.45 -30.73 11.68
C CYS A 109 -22.08 -31.87 12.66
N ASP A 110 -21.36 -32.90 12.21
CA ASP A 110 -20.83 -33.97 13.05
C ASP A 110 -19.34 -33.78 13.35
N LEU A 111 -19.05 -33.24 14.54
CA LEU A 111 -17.68 -32.98 14.98
C LEU A 111 -16.81 -34.24 15.06
N ALA A 112 -17.40 -35.45 15.14
CA ALA A 112 -16.63 -36.69 15.23
C ALA A 112 -15.91 -37.05 13.93
N ASN A 113 -16.47 -36.64 12.78
CA ASN A 113 -15.87 -36.86 11.46
C ASN A 113 -15.05 -35.64 10.97
N GLY A 114 -14.83 -34.67 11.85
CA GLY A 114 -14.16 -33.41 11.56
C GLY A 114 -15.07 -32.39 10.90
N GLU A 115 -14.67 -31.13 10.93
CA GLU A 115 -15.53 -30.04 10.46
C GLU A 115 -14.69 -28.83 9.98
N VAL A 116 -15.16 -28.14 8.94
CA VAL A 116 -14.61 -26.88 8.44
C VAL A 116 -15.56 -25.74 8.76
N LEU A 117 -15.03 -24.72 9.43
CA LEU A 117 -15.80 -23.63 10.02
C LEU A 117 -15.22 -22.28 9.58
N TYR A 118 -16.09 -21.31 9.25
CA TYR A 118 -15.66 -19.93 8.94
C TYR A 118 -15.80 -19.02 10.15
N GLY A 119 -14.71 -18.83 10.86
CA GLY A 119 -14.66 -18.00 12.06
C GLY A 119 -13.84 -18.57 13.19
N THR A 120 -13.99 -17.93 14.36
CA THR A 120 -13.32 -18.35 15.59
C THR A 120 -14.20 -19.31 16.37
N VAL A 121 -13.63 -20.44 16.75
CA VAL A 121 -14.31 -21.46 17.56
C VAL A 121 -13.99 -21.26 19.03
N SER A 122 -15.02 -21.31 19.87
CA SER A 122 -14.87 -21.23 21.33
C SER A 122 -15.77 -22.25 22.02
N THR A 123 -15.36 -22.75 23.18
CA THR A 123 -16.20 -23.65 23.99
C THR A 123 -16.82 -22.86 25.14
N VAL A 124 -18.15 -22.76 25.17
CA VAL A 124 -18.88 -22.09 26.24
C VAL A 124 -19.77 -23.12 26.93
N SER A 125 -19.47 -23.41 28.20
CA SER A 125 -20.19 -24.42 29.01
C SER A 125 -20.21 -25.82 28.37
N GLY A 126 -19.11 -26.22 27.73
CA GLY A 126 -18.99 -27.52 27.05
C GLY A 126 -19.64 -27.59 25.67
N ALA A 127 -20.30 -26.53 25.21
CA ALA A 127 -20.84 -26.44 23.86
C ALA A 127 -19.92 -25.62 22.94
N LEU A 128 -19.71 -26.10 21.72
CA LEU A 128 -19.00 -25.36 20.68
C LEU A 128 -19.82 -24.14 20.24
N ARG A 129 -19.16 -22.99 20.09
CA ARG A 129 -19.73 -21.73 19.62
C ARG A 129 -18.82 -21.15 18.54
N LEU A 130 -19.40 -20.85 17.39
CA LEU A 130 -18.72 -20.18 16.28
C LEU A 130 -19.05 -18.69 16.30
N ALA A 131 -18.02 -17.85 16.39
CA ALA A 131 -18.09 -16.43 16.04
C ALA A 131 -17.73 -16.29 14.56
N PRO A 132 -18.70 -16.04 13.66
CA PRO A 132 -18.44 -16.05 12.22
C PRO A 132 -17.44 -14.97 11.82
N ASP A 133 -16.44 -15.35 11.03
CA ASP A 133 -15.51 -14.42 10.40
C ASP A 133 -15.14 -14.95 9.01
N PRO A 134 -15.43 -14.21 7.93
CA PRO A 134 -15.14 -14.66 6.56
C PRO A 134 -13.65 -14.71 6.23
N TYR A 135 -12.76 -14.24 7.12
CA TYR A 135 -11.31 -14.24 6.94
C TYR A 135 -10.59 -15.28 7.79
N LEU A 136 -11.33 -16.08 8.57
CA LEU A 136 -10.79 -17.20 9.33
C LEU A 136 -11.44 -18.51 8.88
N LEU A 137 -10.62 -19.54 8.74
CA LEU A 137 -11.03 -20.91 8.51
C LEU A 137 -10.46 -21.77 9.63
N THR A 138 -11.34 -22.39 10.40
CA THR A 138 -10.99 -23.36 11.43
C THR A 138 -11.29 -24.76 10.91
N VAL A 139 -10.31 -25.65 11.00
CA VAL A 139 -10.44 -27.08 10.72
C VAL A 139 -10.40 -27.82 12.05
N LEU A 140 -11.41 -28.66 12.27
CA LEU A 140 -11.42 -29.71 13.29
C LEU A 140 -11.10 -31.02 12.57
N SER A 141 -10.01 -31.69 12.94
CA SER A 141 -9.67 -32.97 12.33
C SER A 141 -10.65 -34.06 12.78
N PRO A 142 -11.05 -34.99 11.90
CA PRO A 142 -11.67 -36.23 12.36
C PRO A 142 -10.82 -36.97 13.42
N GLU A 143 -11.48 -37.69 14.33
CA GLU A 143 -10.80 -38.43 15.40
C GLU A 143 -9.91 -39.56 14.83
N ARG A 144 -8.70 -39.70 15.38
CA ARG A 144 -7.77 -40.80 15.08
C ARG A 144 -7.65 -41.74 16.29
N GLU A 145 -7.91 -43.02 16.06
CA GLU A 145 -7.73 -44.04 17.10
C GLU A 145 -6.27 -44.49 17.17
N VAL A 146 -5.69 -44.40 18.37
CA VAL A 146 -4.36 -44.89 18.68
C VAL A 146 -4.52 -46.15 19.52
N SER A 147 -4.32 -47.31 18.90
CA SER A 147 -4.29 -48.58 19.61
C SER A 147 -3.06 -48.66 20.50
N PHE A 148 -3.27 -49.02 21.76
CA PHE A 148 -2.21 -49.24 22.73
C PHE A 148 -1.64 -50.65 22.60
N ALA A 149 -0.31 -50.77 22.69
CA ALA A 149 0.36 -52.05 22.58
C ALA A 149 0.36 -52.82 23.91
N PHE A 150 0.38 -52.11 25.05
CA PHE A 150 0.54 -52.74 26.36
C PHE A 150 -0.53 -52.39 27.40
N ALA A 151 -1.18 -51.24 27.29
CA ALA A 151 -2.31 -50.83 28.10
C ALA A 151 -3.55 -51.76 28.03
N PRO A 152 -3.74 -52.62 27.00
CA PRO A 152 -4.79 -53.65 27.04
C PRO A 152 -4.69 -54.55 28.28
N VAL A 153 -3.48 -54.79 28.80
CA VAL A 153 -3.26 -55.57 30.04
C VAL A 153 -3.92 -54.90 31.26
N LEU A 154 -4.13 -53.58 31.20
CA LEU A 154 -4.79 -52.77 32.22
C LEU A 154 -6.25 -52.44 31.86
N GLY A 155 -6.78 -52.99 30.75
CA GLY A 155 -8.16 -52.79 30.30
C GLY A 155 -8.40 -51.54 29.46
N SER A 156 -7.36 -50.97 28.83
CA SER A 156 -7.49 -49.85 27.89
C SER A 156 -6.85 -50.20 26.56
N ASP A 157 -7.66 -50.38 25.52
CA ASP A 157 -7.19 -50.87 24.22
C ASP A 157 -6.74 -49.76 23.26
N SER A 158 -7.27 -48.54 23.44
CA SER A 158 -6.96 -47.40 22.60
C SER A 158 -7.30 -46.07 23.26
N THR A 159 -6.85 -44.99 22.62
CA THR A 159 -7.31 -43.63 22.89
C THR A 159 -7.61 -42.93 21.57
N ARG A 160 -8.42 -41.87 21.61
CA ARG A 160 -8.71 -41.04 20.44
C ARG A 160 -7.98 -39.72 20.58
N VAL A 161 -7.39 -39.28 19.48
CA VAL A 161 -6.71 -37.98 19.38
C VAL A 161 -7.33 -37.19 18.24
N ASP A 162 -7.49 -35.90 18.48
CA ASP A 162 -7.97 -34.90 17.54
C ASP A 162 -7.05 -33.68 17.60
N ALA A 163 -7.25 -32.78 16.64
CA ALA A 163 -6.61 -31.49 16.56
C ALA A 163 -7.57 -30.43 16.01
N GLN A 164 -7.23 -29.19 16.32
CA GLN A 164 -7.88 -28.01 15.78
C GLN A 164 -6.79 -27.10 15.23
N ALA A 165 -7.00 -26.56 14.05
CA ALA A 165 -6.16 -25.51 13.50
C ALA A 165 -7.01 -24.42 12.86
N THR A 166 -6.61 -23.16 13.02
CA THR A 166 -7.27 -21.99 12.45
C THR A 166 -6.26 -21.24 11.59
N ALA A 167 -6.57 -21.15 10.29
CA ALA A 167 -5.84 -20.31 9.36
C ALA A 167 -6.63 -19.03 9.10
N ALA A 168 -5.95 -17.89 9.09
CA ALA A 168 -6.53 -16.58 8.80
C ALA A 168 -5.88 -15.96 7.57
N ILE A 169 -6.70 -15.28 6.77
CA ILE A 169 -6.19 -14.24 5.86
C ILE A 169 -5.98 -12.99 6.69
N ARG A 170 -4.76 -12.48 6.63
CA ARG A 170 -4.35 -11.23 7.25
C ARG A 170 -3.89 -10.25 6.18
N SER A 171 -3.89 -8.96 6.50
CA SER A 171 -3.21 -7.94 5.72
C SER A 171 -1.79 -7.73 6.29
N PRO A 172 -0.83 -7.31 5.46
CA PRO A 172 0.44 -6.78 5.95
C PRO A 172 0.21 -5.66 6.96
N ALA A 173 1.00 -5.61 8.03
CA ALA A 173 0.92 -4.55 9.04
C ALA A 173 1.42 -3.17 8.54
N VAL A 174 1.46 -2.97 7.22
CA VAL A 174 1.84 -1.70 6.59
C VAL A 174 0.64 -0.78 6.60
N ARG A 175 0.77 0.34 7.31
CA ARG A 175 -0.30 1.31 7.43
C ARG A 175 -0.43 2.17 6.17
N SER A 176 -1.66 2.30 5.69
CA SER A 176 -2.00 3.27 4.65
C SER A 176 -1.91 4.71 5.20
N VAL A 177 -1.61 5.65 4.32
CA VAL A 177 -1.51 7.08 4.60
C VAL A 177 -2.69 7.82 3.95
N PRO A 178 -3.03 9.05 4.40
CA PRO A 178 -4.14 9.80 3.85
C PRO A 178 -3.77 10.49 2.52
N PHE A 179 -3.09 9.80 1.63
CA PHE A 179 -2.82 10.24 0.25
C PHE A 179 -3.46 9.23 -0.70
N TYR A 180 -3.73 9.62 -1.94
CA TYR A 180 -4.25 8.70 -2.95
C TYR A 180 -3.53 8.86 -4.27
N ALA A 181 -3.47 7.79 -5.05
CA ALA A 181 -3.19 7.82 -6.48
C ALA A 181 -4.46 7.62 -7.29
N PHE A 182 -4.36 7.72 -8.62
CA PHE A 182 -5.43 7.26 -9.49
C PHE A 182 -4.87 6.47 -10.67
N VAL A 183 -5.71 5.64 -11.28
CA VAL A 183 -5.33 4.78 -12.41
C VAL A 183 -4.74 5.63 -13.54
N GLY A 184 -3.50 5.34 -13.93
CA GLY A 184 -2.74 6.09 -14.94
C GLY A 184 -1.71 7.06 -14.36
N CYS A 185 -1.76 7.33 -13.06
CA CYS A 185 -0.71 8.05 -12.29
C CYS A 185 -0.23 7.23 -11.09
N ASP A 186 -0.30 5.90 -11.15
CA ASP A 186 -0.07 5.03 -10.00
C ASP A 186 1.29 4.30 -10.04
N TRP A 187 2.24 4.82 -10.84
CA TRP A 187 3.55 4.22 -11.09
C TRP A 187 4.68 5.25 -11.16
N GLY A 188 5.92 4.83 -10.90
CA GLY A 188 7.09 5.71 -10.99
C GLY A 188 7.19 6.75 -9.87
N ARG A 189 7.97 7.81 -10.13
CA ARG A 189 8.12 8.96 -9.23
C ARG A 189 6.88 9.82 -9.23
N GLN A 190 6.63 10.48 -8.12
CA GLN A 190 5.36 11.11 -7.82
C GLN A 190 5.61 12.27 -6.87
N THR A 191 4.92 13.39 -7.06
CA THR A 191 5.14 14.59 -6.24
C THR A 191 3.81 15.15 -5.76
N ILE A 192 3.62 15.18 -4.47
CA ILE A 192 2.48 15.79 -3.80
C ILE A 192 2.89 17.22 -3.46
N ALA A 193 2.37 18.21 -4.19
CA ALA A 193 2.80 19.60 -4.02
C ALA A 193 1.63 20.53 -3.68
N GLN A 194 1.96 21.61 -2.97
CA GLN A 194 1.11 22.78 -2.79
C GLN A 194 1.12 23.67 -4.05
N PRO A 195 0.05 24.46 -4.29
CA PRO A 195 -1.17 24.60 -3.49
C PRO A 195 -2.16 23.42 -3.63
N ASN A 196 -3.18 23.38 -2.75
CA ASN A 196 -4.30 22.39 -2.75
C ASN A 196 -5.15 22.36 -4.03
N ASN A 197 -4.79 23.12 -5.05
CA ASN A 197 -5.44 23.03 -6.35
C ASN A 197 -4.81 21.83 -7.08
N GLY A 198 -5.19 20.61 -6.68
CA GLY A 198 -4.76 19.34 -7.29
C GLY A 198 -5.30 19.09 -8.71
N HIS A 199 -5.46 20.17 -9.46
CA HIS A 199 -5.61 20.25 -10.90
C HIS A 199 -4.73 21.40 -11.32
N ALA A 200 -3.90 21.24 -12.37
CA ALA A 200 -3.10 22.28 -13.01
C ALA A 200 -3.48 23.67 -12.50
N ALA A 201 -2.64 24.24 -11.61
CA ALA A 201 -3.01 25.35 -10.74
C ALA A 201 -3.94 26.33 -11.45
N THR A 202 -5.17 26.47 -10.95
CA THR A 202 -6.13 27.48 -11.46
C THR A 202 -5.56 28.89 -11.39
N THR A 203 -4.52 29.09 -10.57
CA THR A 203 -3.71 30.31 -10.52
C THR A 203 -2.21 30.01 -10.67
N VAL A 204 -1.76 29.89 -11.92
CA VAL A 204 -0.38 30.12 -12.35
C VAL A 204 0.12 31.52 -11.93
N SER A 205 1.13 31.57 -11.06
CA SER A 205 1.82 32.83 -10.70
C SER A 205 2.94 33.12 -11.71
N LEU A 206 2.77 34.15 -12.52
CA LEU A 206 3.76 34.61 -13.52
C LEU A 206 4.33 35.96 -13.09
N ALA A 207 5.56 36.29 -13.51
CA ALA A 207 6.11 37.62 -13.26
C ALA A 207 5.23 38.70 -13.90
N PHE A 208 5.12 39.85 -13.22
CA PHE A 208 4.24 40.96 -13.63
C PHE A 208 2.76 40.52 -13.76
N PRO A 209 2.15 39.95 -12.71
CA PRO A 209 0.78 39.45 -12.76
C PRO A 209 -0.25 40.58 -12.91
N ASP A 210 0.08 41.77 -12.40
CA ASP A 210 -0.79 42.96 -12.43
C ASP A 210 -0.71 43.76 -13.74
N GLU A 211 0.28 43.46 -14.59
CA GLU A 211 0.37 44.08 -15.90
C GLU A 211 -0.70 43.55 -16.84
N SER A 212 -1.35 44.47 -17.54
CA SER A 212 -2.34 44.14 -18.56
C SER A 212 -2.25 45.12 -19.71
N ASN A 213 -2.28 44.59 -20.92
CA ASN A 213 -2.46 45.36 -22.14
C ASN A 213 -3.75 44.91 -22.86
N GLY A 214 -4.07 45.54 -23.99
CA GLY A 214 -5.26 45.23 -24.78
C GLY A 214 -5.15 43.98 -25.67
N ALA A 215 -4.00 43.30 -25.72
CA ALA A 215 -3.83 42.12 -26.55
C ALA A 215 -4.40 40.87 -25.85
N THR A 216 -5.11 40.04 -26.61
CA THR A 216 -5.67 38.77 -26.13
C THR A 216 -5.12 37.63 -26.97
N LEU A 217 -4.63 36.57 -26.32
CA LEU A 217 -4.11 35.39 -26.99
C LEU A 217 -5.19 34.30 -27.01
N THR A 218 -5.34 33.60 -28.12
CA THR A 218 -6.42 32.61 -28.33
C THR A 218 -5.92 31.20 -28.57
N SER A 219 -4.76 31.03 -29.22
CA SER A 219 -4.15 29.72 -29.41
C SER A 219 -2.65 29.83 -29.66
N LEU A 220 -1.94 28.73 -29.39
CA LEU A 220 -0.51 28.57 -29.65
C LEU A 220 -0.33 27.21 -30.33
N THR A 221 0.43 27.16 -31.41
CA THR A 221 0.71 25.95 -32.18
C THR A 221 2.20 25.83 -32.47
N THR A 222 2.72 24.60 -32.39
CA THR A 222 4.12 24.27 -32.72
C THR A 222 4.23 23.71 -34.13
N ASP A 223 5.45 23.64 -34.66
CA ASP A 223 5.79 22.89 -35.88
C ASP A 223 6.98 21.95 -35.57
N PRO A 224 6.81 20.61 -35.55
CA PRO A 224 5.58 19.88 -35.86
C PRO A 224 4.44 20.18 -34.88
N LEU A 225 3.20 20.06 -35.37
CA LEU A 225 1.99 20.30 -34.59
C LEU A 225 1.90 19.32 -33.41
N SER A 226 1.56 19.85 -32.23
CA SER A 226 1.32 19.06 -31.01
C SER A 226 0.16 19.65 -30.21
N ASP A 227 -0.57 18.78 -29.51
CA ASP A 227 -1.69 19.13 -28.63
C ASP A 227 -1.62 18.30 -27.33
N PRO A 228 -1.34 18.92 -26.17
CA PRO A 228 -1.04 20.34 -25.98
C PRO A 228 0.26 20.76 -26.70
N PRO A 229 0.45 22.06 -26.98
CA PRO A 229 1.65 22.54 -27.65
C PRO A 229 2.93 22.22 -26.88
N ARG A 230 3.87 21.57 -27.56
CA ARG A 230 5.06 20.95 -26.99
C ARG A 230 6.28 21.08 -27.90
N ILE A 231 7.42 21.29 -27.27
CA ILE A 231 8.75 21.26 -27.87
C ILE A 231 9.56 20.15 -27.20
N THR A 232 10.15 19.23 -27.96
CA THR A 232 11.01 18.17 -27.41
C THR A 232 12.35 18.74 -26.94
N VAL A 233 13.03 18.08 -25.99
CA VAL A 233 14.38 18.47 -25.54
C VAL A 233 15.35 17.32 -25.85
N PRO A 234 16.47 17.56 -26.56
CA PRO A 234 16.83 18.82 -27.21
C PRO A 234 15.96 19.09 -28.44
N ALA A 235 15.47 20.32 -28.58
CA ALA A 235 14.66 20.71 -29.73
C ALA A 235 15.55 20.92 -30.96
N PRO A 236 15.23 20.33 -32.13
CA PRO A 236 15.94 20.63 -33.36
C PRO A 236 15.74 22.10 -33.76
N ASP A 237 16.80 22.71 -34.30
CA ASP A 237 16.72 24.03 -34.93
C ASP A 237 16.34 23.85 -36.41
N PRO A 238 15.23 24.41 -36.93
CA PRO A 238 14.34 25.35 -36.24
C PRO A 238 13.21 24.70 -35.41
N SER A 239 12.73 25.43 -34.41
CA SER A 239 11.53 25.08 -33.59
C SER A 239 10.48 26.19 -33.72
N PRO A 240 9.69 26.22 -34.82
CA PRO A 240 8.73 27.29 -35.07
C PRO A 240 7.55 27.25 -34.09
N LEU A 241 7.07 28.44 -33.75
CA LEU A 241 5.90 28.63 -32.89
C LEU A 241 4.99 29.68 -33.51
N THR A 242 3.69 29.41 -33.58
CA THR A 242 2.69 30.40 -34.01
C THR A 242 1.73 30.69 -32.87
N ILE A 243 1.52 31.97 -32.61
CA ILE A 243 0.63 32.48 -31.57
C ILE A 243 -0.49 33.24 -32.27
N ALA A 244 -1.74 32.86 -32.02
CA ALA A 244 -2.91 33.55 -32.52
C ALA A 244 -3.54 34.40 -31.42
N GLY A 245 -4.17 35.50 -31.82
CA GLY A 245 -4.81 36.42 -30.89
C GLY A 245 -5.54 37.57 -31.57
N THR A 246 -5.86 38.59 -30.79
CA THR A 246 -6.42 39.86 -31.25
C THR A 246 -5.61 41.03 -30.68
N GLY A 247 -5.60 42.14 -31.42
CA GLY A 247 -4.88 43.36 -31.01
C GLY A 247 -3.37 43.24 -31.09
N LEU A 248 -2.83 42.30 -31.88
CA LEU A 248 -1.39 42.04 -31.93
C LEU A 248 -0.61 43.12 -32.72
N LYS A 249 -1.24 43.85 -33.65
CA LYS A 249 -0.60 44.91 -34.45
C LYS A 249 -1.37 46.25 -34.38
N ASN A 250 -1.86 46.55 -33.18
CA ASN A 250 -2.49 47.84 -32.88
C ASN A 250 -1.53 49.00 -33.22
N ALA A 251 -1.94 49.89 -34.14
CA ALA A 251 -1.11 50.97 -34.66
C ALA A 251 -0.67 51.97 -33.57
N GLN A 252 -1.49 52.16 -32.53
CA GLN A 252 -1.20 53.04 -31.42
C GLN A 252 -0.28 52.38 -30.38
N LYS A 253 -0.37 51.05 -30.22
CA LYS A 253 0.35 50.28 -29.19
C LYS A 253 0.80 48.92 -29.75
N PRO A 254 1.83 48.90 -30.61
CA PRO A 254 2.29 47.66 -31.23
C PRO A 254 2.88 46.71 -30.16
N VAL A 255 2.78 45.40 -30.42
CA VAL A 255 3.51 44.40 -29.64
C VAL A 255 5.01 44.63 -29.84
N THR A 256 5.73 44.84 -28.74
CA THR A 256 7.17 45.12 -28.70
C THR A 256 8.00 43.86 -28.45
N GLY A 257 7.37 42.78 -27.98
CA GLY A 257 8.01 41.48 -27.85
C GLY A 257 7.13 40.40 -27.22
N LEU A 258 7.71 39.21 -27.09
CA LEU A 258 7.13 38.01 -26.49
C LEU A 258 7.93 37.61 -25.25
N GLY A 259 7.25 37.01 -24.28
CA GLY A 259 7.87 36.48 -23.07
C GLY A 259 7.44 35.06 -22.82
N PHE A 260 8.41 34.21 -22.51
CA PHE A 260 8.19 32.86 -21.98
C PHE A 260 8.43 32.89 -20.48
N PHE A 261 7.41 32.57 -19.71
CA PHE A 261 7.41 32.66 -18.26
C PHE A 261 7.37 31.26 -17.66
N GLU A 262 8.23 31.00 -16.68
CA GLU A 262 8.06 29.85 -15.81
C GLU A 262 7.04 30.20 -14.70
N PRO A 263 6.29 29.21 -14.18
CA PRO A 263 5.54 29.39 -12.96
C PRO A 263 6.48 29.76 -11.79
N GLY A 264 6.04 30.65 -10.91
CA GLY A 264 6.80 31.08 -9.72
C GLY A 264 7.38 32.50 -9.79
N GLY A 265 7.09 33.25 -10.86
CA GLY A 265 7.42 34.67 -10.93
C GLY A 265 8.85 35.01 -11.35
N SER A 266 9.56 34.11 -12.04
CA SER A 266 10.87 34.40 -12.63
C SER A 266 10.75 35.42 -13.78
N SER A 267 11.83 36.17 -14.02
CA SER A 267 11.87 37.07 -15.18
C SER A 267 11.73 36.25 -16.48
N PRO A 268 10.88 36.66 -17.42
CA PRO A 268 10.64 35.87 -18.63
C PRO A 268 11.86 35.82 -19.53
N VAL A 269 11.98 34.75 -20.30
CA VAL A 269 12.87 34.75 -21.47
C VAL A 269 12.24 35.63 -22.54
N TRP A 270 12.89 36.77 -22.81
CA TRP A 270 12.38 37.83 -23.69
C TRP A 270 12.77 37.62 -25.16
N VAL A 271 11.83 37.86 -26.07
CA VAL A 271 12.04 37.89 -27.52
C VAL A 271 11.56 39.22 -28.09
N PRO A 272 12.45 40.08 -28.62
CA PRO A 272 12.05 41.35 -29.19
C PRO A 272 11.25 41.15 -30.50
N ALA A 273 10.39 42.11 -30.84
CA ALA A 273 9.56 42.04 -32.05
C ALA A 273 10.36 41.96 -33.36
N ALA A 274 11.63 42.40 -33.37
CA ALA A 274 12.53 42.27 -34.52
C ALA A 274 12.84 40.80 -34.88
N ASP A 275 12.69 39.87 -33.93
CA ASP A 275 12.96 38.44 -34.12
C ASP A 275 11.70 37.66 -34.56
N PHE A 276 10.58 38.35 -34.78
CA PHE A 276 9.35 37.73 -35.28
C PHE A 276 9.49 37.44 -36.77
N ALA A 277 9.24 36.19 -37.17
CA ALA A 277 9.25 35.80 -38.57
C ALA A 277 8.08 36.45 -39.34
N THR A 278 6.91 36.53 -38.71
CA THR A 278 5.75 37.26 -39.24
C THR A 278 4.93 37.87 -38.10
N HIS A 279 4.41 39.08 -38.31
CA HIS A 279 3.59 39.80 -37.34
C HIS A 279 2.40 40.50 -38.01
N THR A 280 1.20 39.99 -37.75
CA THR A 280 -0.08 40.52 -38.22
C THR A 280 -0.95 40.95 -37.04
N ASP A 281 -2.14 41.50 -37.31
CA ASP A 281 -3.10 41.85 -36.25
C ASP A 281 -3.60 40.64 -35.45
N THR A 282 -3.53 39.45 -36.03
CA THR A 282 -4.11 38.22 -35.48
C THR A 282 -3.12 37.08 -35.25
N SER A 283 -1.86 37.23 -35.68
CA SER A 283 -0.85 36.19 -35.53
C SER A 283 0.56 36.75 -35.36
N ILE A 284 1.34 36.11 -34.47
CA ILE A 284 2.78 36.25 -34.36
C ILE A 284 3.41 34.89 -34.62
N ARG A 285 4.39 34.82 -35.52
CA ARG A 285 5.18 33.61 -35.79
C ARG A 285 6.61 33.83 -35.36
N LEU A 286 7.14 32.92 -34.55
CA LEU A 286 8.57 32.80 -34.26
C LEU A 286 9.19 31.75 -35.18
N ALA A 287 10.33 32.09 -35.78
CA ALA A 287 11.14 31.10 -36.49
C ALA A 287 11.72 30.07 -35.51
N ASN A 288 12.11 30.53 -34.32
CA ASN A 288 12.74 29.72 -33.28
C ASN A 288 12.30 30.13 -31.88
N VAL A 289 12.00 29.15 -31.04
CA VAL A 289 11.90 29.35 -29.60
C VAL A 289 13.30 29.58 -29.00
N PRO A 290 13.50 30.58 -28.11
CA PRO A 290 14.82 30.93 -27.60
C PRO A 290 15.55 29.77 -26.93
N ALA A 291 16.88 29.78 -27.02
CA ALA A 291 17.75 28.78 -26.39
C ALA A 291 17.41 28.57 -24.91
N GLY A 292 17.27 29.66 -24.14
CA GLY A 292 16.95 29.61 -22.71
C GLY A 292 15.60 28.97 -22.37
N VAL A 293 14.70 28.84 -23.33
CA VAL A 293 13.43 28.11 -23.17
C VAL A 293 13.65 26.66 -23.62
N ARG A 294 14.09 26.43 -24.86
CA ARG A 294 14.22 25.06 -25.44
C ARG A 294 15.25 24.16 -24.78
N THR A 295 16.14 24.68 -23.94
CA THR A 295 17.12 23.88 -23.18
C THR A 295 16.70 23.62 -21.74
N VAL A 296 15.60 24.20 -21.28
CA VAL A 296 15.12 24.10 -19.88
C VAL A 296 13.76 23.39 -19.88
N PRO A 297 13.72 22.10 -19.51
CA PRO A 297 12.47 21.35 -19.43
C PRO A 297 11.53 21.96 -18.38
N GLY A 298 10.23 22.05 -18.70
CA GLY A 298 9.20 22.54 -17.80
C GLY A 298 7.95 23.02 -18.52
N ASP A 299 6.98 23.49 -17.75
CA ASP A 299 5.80 24.19 -18.25
C ASP A 299 6.10 25.68 -18.34
N TRP A 300 5.91 26.22 -19.54
CA TRP A 300 6.11 27.62 -19.85
C TRP A 300 4.77 28.26 -20.20
N TYR A 301 4.67 29.56 -19.96
CA TYR A 301 3.50 30.36 -20.32
C TYR A 301 3.92 31.51 -21.21
N VAL A 302 3.21 31.70 -22.30
CA VAL A 302 3.51 32.71 -23.31
C VAL A 302 2.60 33.92 -23.13
N ARG A 303 3.21 35.10 -23.04
CA ARG A 303 2.52 36.40 -23.01
C ARG A 303 3.16 37.36 -24.03
N VAL A 304 2.40 38.35 -24.48
CA VAL A 304 2.87 39.43 -25.36
C VAL A 304 3.04 40.73 -24.58
N ARG A 305 4.02 41.56 -24.96
CA ARG A 305 4.25 42.87 -24.35
C ARG A 305 3.98 43.99 -25.34
N THR A 306 3.39 45.08 -24.87
CA THR A 306 3.24 46.35 -25.61
C THR A 306 3.86 47.49 -24.79
N SER A 307 3.69 48.74 -25.21
CA SER A 307 4.07 49.91 -24.40
C SER A 307 3.31 50.02 -23.06
N ASP A 308 2.16 49.36 -22.91
CA ASP A 308 1.38 49.34 -21.67
C ASP A 308 1.81 48.24 -20.68
N GLY A 309 2.71 47.35 -21.09
CA GLY A 309 3.11 46.18 -20.31
C GLY A 309 2.70 44.85 -20.94
N TRP A 310 2.63 43.80 -20.13
CA TRP A 310 2.32 42.43 -20.53
C TRP A 310 0.82 42.16 -20.72
N SER A 311 0.46 41.18 -21.56
CA SER A 311 -0.93 40.71 -21.71
C SER A 311 -1.42 40.05 -20.41
N LYS A 312 -2.72 40.05 -20.17
CA LYS A 312 -3.29 39.52 -18.92
C LYS A 312 -2.91 38.05 -18.69
N VAL A 313 -2.67 37.68 -17.44
CA VAL A 313 -2.55 36.27 -17.03
C VAL A 313 -3.92 35.63 -16.91
N TYR A 314 -4.90 36.36 -16.35
CA TYR A 314 -6.29 35.91 -16.17
C TYR A 314 -7.28 36.89 -16.80
N ASP A 315 -8.43 36.37 -17.23
CA ASP A 315 -9.59 37.21 -17.48
C ASP A 315 -10.25 37.66 -16.16
N ASN A 316 -11.27 38.50 -16.26
CA ASN A 316 -11.99 39.01 -15.09
C ASN A 316 -12.80 37.93 -14.34
N ARG A 317 -12.86 36.70 -14.87
CA ARG A 317 -13.54 35.53 -14.29
C ARG A 317 -12.54 34.51 -13.74
N GLY A 318 -11.24 34.80 -13.79
CA GLY A 318 -10.18 33.89 -13.35
C GLY A 318 -9.80 32.82 -14.36
N ALA A 319 -10.24 32.89 -15.62
CA ALA A 319 -9.78 31.98 -16.66
C ALA A 319 -8.37 32.36 -17.14
N LEU A 320 -7.47 31.38 -17.25
CA LEU A 320 -6.10 31.59 -17.70
C LEU A 320 -6.08 32.05 -19.18
N LEU A 321 -5.51 33.23 -19.42
CA LEU A 321 -5.32 33.82 -20.76
C LEU A 321 -3.87 33.69 -21.28
N ALA A 322 -2.91 33.44 -20.40
CA ALA A 322 -1.55 33.11 -20.82
C ALA A 322 -1.53 31.71 -21.47
N LEU A 323 -0.88 31.58 -22.63
CA LEU A 323 -0.92 30.33 -23.39
C LEU A 323 0.14 29.35 -22.89
N PRO A 324 -0.22 28.11 -22.51
CA PRO A 324 0.75 27.13 -22.04
C PRO A 324 1.60 26.59 -23.21
N LEU A 325 2.86 26.31 -22.92
CA LEU A 325 3.82 25.66 -23.80
C LEU A 325 4.65 24.67 -22.98
N ILE A 326 4.68 23.41 -23.38
CA ILE A 326 5.48 22.39 -22.71
C ILE A 326 6.84 22.29 -23.39
N VAL A 327 7.92 22.38 -22.61
CA VAL A 327 9.28 22.15 -23.12
C VAL A 327 9.85 20.91 -22.47
N GLY A 328 10.29 19.95 -23.28
CA GLY A 328 10.82 18.68 -22.81
C GLY A 328 9.72 17.71 -22.42
N ASN A 329 9.98 16.89 -21.41
CA ASN A 329 8.97 16.00 -20.86
C ASN A 329 7.99 16.82 -20.01
N PRO A 330 6.68 16.63 -20.18
CA PRO A 330 5.69 17.41 -19.45
C PRO A 330 5.91 17.31 -17.95
N THR A 331 5.91 18.45 -17.26
CA THR A 331 5.69 18.47 -15.82
C THR A 331 4.18 18.40 -15.59
N LEU A 332 3.68 17.22 -15.24
CA LEU A 332 2.38 17.00 -14.61
C LEU A 332 1.12 17.18 -15.49
N THR A 333 1.03 16.38 -16.54
CA THR A 333 -0.22 15.65 -16.86
C THR A 333 0.17 14.19 -17.06
N CYS A 334 -0.55 13.27 -16.40
CA CYS A 334 -0.30 11.84 -16.58
C CYS A 334 -0.84 11.39 -17.94
N GLY A 335 -0.06 11.65 -18.98
CA GLY A 335 -0.21 11.08 -20.29
C GLY A 335 1.07 10.32 -20.61
N GLN A 336 0.95 8.99 -20.65
CA GLN A 336 1.90 8.02 -21.21
C GLN A 336 3.37 8.47 -21.25
N GLY A 337 4.07 8.33 -20.12
CA GLY A 337 5.51 8.53 -20.01
C GLY A 337 5.97 9.54 -18.96
N SER A 338 5.05 10.24 -18.28
CA SER A 338 5.41 11.10 -17.15
C SER A 338 5.65 10.28 -15.87
N SER A 339 6.86 10.37 -15.32
CA SER A 339 7.20 9.87 -13.97
C SER A 339 6.81 10.90 -12.89
N GLY A 340 5.61 11.47 -12.97
CA GLY A 340 5.14 12.50 -12.04
C GLY A 340 3.68 12.89 -12.25
N GLY A 341 2.90 12.81 -11.17
CA GLY A 341 1.51 13.21 -10.95
C GLY A 341 1.39 13.93 -9.60
N ASN A 342 0.44 14.88 -9.48
CA ASN A 342 0.09 15.52 -8.21
C ASN A 342 -1.12 14.80 -7.60
N PHE A 343 -0.95 14.37 -6.37
CA PHE A 343 -1.95 13.63 -5.61
C PHE A 343 -2.68 14.55 -4.67
N GLY A 344 -3.85 14.09 -4.23
CA GLY A 344 -4.53 14.74 -3.12
C GLY A 344 -4.42 13.97 -1.83
N THR A 345 -5.12 14.50 -0.83
CA THR A 345 -5.29 13.90 0.48
C THR A 345 -6.66 13.24 0.60
N LEU A 346 -6.73 12.25 1.48
CA LEU A 346 -7.98 11.60 1.85
C LEU A 346 -8.64 12.36 2.99
N ARG A 347 -9.92 12.65 2.83
CA ARG A 347 -10.72 13.31 3.87
C ARG A 347 -11.29 12.26 4.81
N LEU A 348 -10.41 11.71 5.64
CA LEU A 348 -10.73 10.68 6.63
C LEU A 348 -10.52 11.24 8.03
N PHE A 349 -11.54 11.10 8.87
CA PHE A 349 -11.55 11.65 10.21
C PHE A 349 -11.30 10.53 11.22
N PRO A 350 -10.16 10.52 11.94
CA PRO A 350 -9.89 9.54 12.99
C PRO A 350 -10.78 9.79 14.21
N SER A 351 -11.16 8.72 14.91
CA SER A 351 -11.97 8.75 16.14
C SER A 351 -11.20 9.27 17.36
N TRP A 352 -9.87 9.11 17.35
CA TRP A 352 -8.96 9.39 18.48
C TRP A 352 -8.49 10.85 18.55
N GLY A 353 -9.11 11.77 17.82
CA GLY A 353 -8.73 13.19 17.83
C GLY A 353 -9.87 14.16 17.52
N GLY A 354 -10.19 15.02 18.49
CA GLY A 354 -10.89 16.28 18.25
C GLY A 354 -9.91 17.34 17.74
N GLY A 355 -10.30 18.16 16.78
CA GLY A 355 -9.43 19.20 16.23
C GLY A 355 -9.90 19.73 14.88
N SER A 356 -9.09 20.59 14.28
CA SER A 356 -9.28 21.04 12.90
C SER A 356 -8.97 19.90 11.91
N THR A 357 -9.46 20.00 10.67
CA THR A 357 -9.15 19.06 9.59
C THR A 357 -7.64 18.86 9.41
N ASN A 358 -6.83 19.92 9.58
CA ASN A 358 -5.37 19.83 9.48
C ASN A 358 -4.76 18.92 10.57
N VAL A 359 -5.24 19.03 11.80
CA VAL A 359 -4.80 18.18 12.92
C VAL A 359 -5.14 16.70 12.64
N GLN A 360 -6.32 16.45 12.08
CA GLN A 360 -6.77 15.09 11.76
C GLN A 360 -5.98 14.46 10.61
N ILE A 361 -5.71 15.22 9.54
CA ILE A 361 -4.83 14.78 8.46
C ILE A 361 -3.42 14.52 8.99
N ALA A 362 -2.87 15.41 9.81
CA ALA A 362 -1.55 15.25 10.40
C ALA A 362 -1.45 13.99 11.27
N LEU A 363 -2.47 13.69 12.10
CA LEU A 363 -2.52 12.44 12.88
C LEU A 363 -2.56 11.20 11.99
N ASN A 364 -3.34 11.21 10.91
CA ASN A 364 -3.39 10.12 9.94
C ASN A 364 -2.07 9.93 9.18
N ILE A 365 -1.32 11.00 8.90
CA ILE A 365 0.04 10.89 8.34
C ILE A 365 0.97 10.25 9.38
N ALA A 366 0.95 10.77 10.62
CA ALA A 366 1.84 10.38 11.70
C ALA A 366 1.67 8.91 12.12
N LYS A 367 0.43 8.45 12.38
CA LYS A 367 0.16 7.06 12.83
C LYS A 367 -0.32 6.13 11.73
N GLY A 368 -0.59 6.64 10.53
CA GLY A 368 -1.40 5.90 9.54
C GLY A 368 -2.90 6.00 9.83
N LEU A 369 -3.70 5.53 8.88
CA LEU A 369 -5.16 5.49 9.01
C LEU A 369 -5.59 4.53 10.13
N GLU A 370 -6.65 4.93 10.85
CA GLU A 370 -7.24 4.14 11.92
C GLU A 370 -7.98 2.91 11.40
N HIS A 371 -8.93 3.15 10.50
CA HIS A 371 -9.68 2.10 9.86
C HIS A 371 -8.96 1.64 8.62
N THR A 372 -9.07 0.35 8.37
CA THR A 372 -8.51 -0.27 7.19
C THR A 372 -9.25 0.19 5.93
N LEU A 373 -8.48 0.40 4.87
CA LEU A 373 -9.01 0.69 3.55
C LEU A 373 -9.09 -0.59 2.73
N ALA A 374 -10.01 -0.60 1.76
CA ALA A 374 -10.15 -1.70 0.84
C ALA A 374 -10.38 -1.30 -0.62
N ALA A 375 -9.98 -2.13 -1.58
CA ALA A 375 -10.42 -2.05 -2.96
C ALA A 375 -11.90 -2.42 -3.06
N HIS A 376 -12.62 -1.69 -3.89
CA HIS A 376 -14.03 -1.92 -4.16
C HIS A 376 -14.18 -3.24 -4.95
N PRO A 377 -15.09 -4.15 -4.56
CA PRO A 377 -15.19 -5.48 -5.18
C PRO A 377 -15.63 -5.45 -6.64
N SER A 378 -16.45 -4.46 -7.01
CA SER A 378 -16.96 -4.28 -8.38
C SER A 378 -16.82 -2.82 -8.83
N PRO A 379 -15.61 -2.35 -9.18
CA PRO A 379 -15.38 -0.95 -9.48
C PRO A 379 -15.98 -0.55 -10.83
N VAL A 380 -16.80 0.50 -10.84
CA VAL A 380 -17.49 1.01 -12.04
C VAL A 380 -16.61 2.00 -12.80
N ALA A 381 -16.87 2.19 -14.10
CA ALA A 381 -16.07 3.06 -14.96
C ALA A 381 -16.04 4.53 -14.49
N THR A 382 -17.12 5.03 -13.88
CA THR A 382 -17.17 6.38 -13.31
C THR A 382 -16.28 6.54 -12.08
N GLY A 383 -15.91 5.44 -11.42
CA GLY A 383 -15.14 5.46 -10.18
C GLY A 383 -15.82 6.12 -9.00
N LEU A 384 -17.12 6.46 -9.10
CA LEU A 384 -17.89 7.09 -8.04
C LEU A 384 -18.63 6.04 -7.22
N CYS A 385 -18.84 6.32 -5.93
CA CYS A 385 -19.56 5.45 -5.01
C CYS A 385 -20.33 6.26 -3.96
N GLY A 386 -21.26 5.61 -3.27
CA GLY A 386 -22.05 6.22 -2.21
C GLY A 386 -23.06 5.24 -1.60
N THR A 387 -23.94 5.75 -0.74
CA THR A 387 -25.04 4.98 -0.14
C THR A 387 -25.98 4.49 -1.25
N GLY A 388 -25.91 3.21 -1.61
CA GLY A 388 -26.73 2.60 -2.67
C GLY A 388 -25.91 1.91 -3.77
N THR A 389 -24.59 2.10 -3.81
CA THR A 389 -23.72 1.30 -4.67
C THR A 389 -23.43 -0.04 -4.00
N ALA A 390 -23.74 -1.16 -4.66
CA ALA A 390 -23.53 -2.48 -4.09
C ALA A 390 -22.04 -2.73 -3.76
N GLY A 391 -21.76 -3.29 -2.57
CA GLY A 391 -20.41 -3.55 -2.09
C GLY A 391 -19.65 -2.31 -1.59
N THR A 392 -20.29 -1.13 -1.54
CA THR A 392 -19.67 0.08 -0.98
C THR A 392 -19.65 0.04 0.54
N VAL A 393 -18.47 0.32 1.10
CA VAL A 393 -18.22 0.52 2.53
C VAL A 393 -17.67 1.93 2.70
N LEU A 394 -18.39 2.76 3.44
CA LEU A 394 -18.02 4.16 3.70
C LEU A 394 -17.21 4.28 4.99
N TRP A 395 -16.33 5.27 5.05
CA TRP A 395 -15.65 5.69 6.28
C TRP A 395 -16.68 6.06 7.36
N PRO A 396 -16.49 5.71 8.65
CA PRO A 396 -15.30 5.13 9.28
C PRO A 396 -15.37 3.61 9.50
N ASN A 397 -16.03 2.85 8.63
CA ASN A 397 -16.10 1.40 8.82
C ASN A 397 -14.78 0.73 8.40
N GLU A 398 -14.44 -0.41 9.02
CA GLU A 398 -13.35 -1.26 8.52
C GLU A 398 -13.63 -1.69 7.08
N ALA A 399 -12.56 -1.94 6.31
CA ALA A 399 -12.66 -2.22 4.88
C ALA A 399 -13.29 -1.08 4.06
N THR A 400 -13.09 0.18 4.47
CA THR A 400 -13.61 1.33 3.71
C THR A 400 -13.07 1.32 2.28
N ASN A 401 -13.95 1.21 1.30
CA ASN A 401 -13.60 1.15 -0.12
C ASN A 401 -14.14 2.32 -0.95
N CYS A 402 -14.81 3.25 -0.28
CA CYS A 402 -15.40 4.44 -0.85
C CYS A 402 -15.07 5.65 0.01
N ILE A 403 -14.24 6.55 -0.52
CA ILE A 403 -13.60 7.62 0.27
C ILE A 403 -13.80 8.98 -0.37
N SER A 404 -13.96 10.00 0.48
CA SER A 404 -13.92 11.39 0.03
C SER A 404 -12.48 11.89 -0.01
N THR A 405 -12.19 12.77 -0.96
CA THR A 405 -10.84 13.27 -1.23
C THR A 405 -10.82 14.79 -1.23
N ASP A 406 -9.67 15.37 -0.93
CA ASP A 406 -9.36 16.77 -1.18
C ASP A 406 -8.12 16.84 -2.08
N PRO A 407 -8.20 17.44 -3.29
CA PRO A 407 -7.03 17.64 -4.14
C PRO A 407 -5.89 18.38 -3.42
N GLY A 408 -4.66 18.01 -3.75
CA GLY A 408 -3.44 18.51 -3.11
C GLY A 408 -3.28 18.16 -1.63
N MET A 409 -2.36 18.87 -0.97
CA MET A 409 -1.90 18.56 0.38
C MET A 409 -1.79 19.82 1.21
N ALA A 410 -2.46 19.86 2.37
CA ALA A 410 -2.32 20.96 3.32
C ALA A 410 -0.89 20.95 3.93
N ALA A 411 -0.05 21.94 3.58
CA ALA A 411 1.35 22.05 4.02
C ALA A 411 1.49 21.93 5.53
N GLN A 412 0.68 22.68 6.29
CA GLN A 412 0.67 22.62 7.75
C GLN A 412 0.37 21.21 8.29
N ALA A 413 -0.58 20.49 7.66
CA ALA A 413 -0.91 19.14 8.08
C ALA A 413 0.20 18.15 7.70
N ALA A 414 0.85 18.33 6.54
CA ALA A 414 1.98 17.53 6.11
C ALA A 414 3.20 17.75 7.00
N GLN A 415 3.52 19.01 7.29
CA GLN A 415 4.60 19.43 8.20
C GLN A 415 4.42 18.78 9.58
N ALA A 416 3.25 18.97 10.19
CA ALA A 416 2.95 18.36 11.48
C ALA A 416 2.91 16.83 11.43
N GLY A 417 2.36 16.26 10.35
CA GLY A 417 2.21 14.81 10.21
C GLY A 417 3.53 14.07 9.97
N PHE A 418 4.42 14.62 9.14
CA PHE A 418 5.70 13.99 8.81
C PHE A 418 6.82 14.36 9.80
N ILE A 419 6.91 15.63 10.22
CA ILE A 419 8.08 16.16 10.93
C ILE A 419 7.74 16.42 12.40
N GLU A 420 6.86 17.39 12.69
CA GLU A 420 6.75 17.97 14.04
C GLU A 420 6.03 17.06 15.04
N GLY A 421 5.01 16.36 14.56
CA GLY A 421 4.06 15.62 15.39
C GLY A 421 2.82 16.43 15.78
N VAL A 422 1.88 15.75 16.43
CA VAL A 422 0.61 16.31 16.90
C VAL A 422 0.33 15.82 18.31
N GLY A 423 0.28 16.74 19.27
CA GLY A 423 0.10 16.42 20.69
C GLY A 423 1.23 15.54 21.20
N SER A 424 0.92 14.36 21.73
CA SER A 424 1.91 13.36 22.16
C SER A 424 2.41 12.44 21.03
N THR A 425 1.84 12.56 19.83
CA THR A 425 2.20 11.72 18.69
C THR A 425 3.34 12.38 17.93
N LYS A 426 4.50 11.70 17.83
CA LYS A 426 5.61 12.19 17.00
C LYS A 426 5.23 12.19 15.52
N GLY A 427 5.84 13.08 14.73
CA GLY A 427 5.73 13.04 13.28
C GLY A 427 6.22 11.68 12.74
N ARG A 428 5.65 11.23 11.63
CA ARG A 428 5.94 9.91 11.04
C ARG A 428 7.43 9.66 10.88
N LEU A 429 8.16 10.66 10.35
CA LEU A 429 9.59 10.58 10.12
C LEU A 429 10.40 10.83 11.39
N GLY A 430 9.80 11.31 12.48
CA GLY A 430 10.45 11.39 13.79
C GLY A 430 10.70 10.03 14.44
N ASN A 431 10.22 8.93 13.85
CA ASN A 431 10.57 7.58 14.28
C ASN A 431 11.96 7.17 13.78
N VAL A 432 12.94 7.27 14.67
CA VAL A 432 14.36 6.95 14.41
C VAL A 432 14.86 5.80 15.29
N GLN A 433 13.95 4.92 15.73
CA GLN A 433 14.31 3.81 16.63
C GLN A 433 15.11 2.71 15.89
N PRO A 434 16.03 2.00 16.56
CA PRO A 434 16.68 0.82 16.00
C PRO A 434 15.66 -0.22 15.50
N GLY A 435 16.00 -0.93 14.42
CA GLY A 435 15.14 -1.89 13.72
C GLY A 435 14.27 -1.29 12.62
N THR A 436 14.34 0.02 12.37
CA THR A 436 13.51 0.72 11.35
C THR A 436 14.29 1.17 10.12
N GLY A 437 15.60 0.88 10.05
CA GLY A 437 16.50 1.36 9.01
C GLY A 437 17.02 0.29 8.05
N CYS A 438 17.63 0.74 6.96
CA CYS A 438 18.37 -0.13 6.03
C CYS A 438 19.84 -0.34 6.39
N ALA A 439 20.38 0.40 7.37
CA ALA A 439 21.78 0.24 7.75
C ALA A 439 22.02 -1.15 8.36
N GLU A 440 23.23 -1.70 8.18
CA GLU A 440 23.62 -3.00 8.76
C GLU A 440 23.50 -3.03 10.29
N SER A 441 23.61 -1.87 10.93
CA SER A 441 23.40 -1.70 12.37
C SER A 441 21.92 -1.82 12.79
N GLY A 442 20.99 -1.90 11.83
CA GLY A 442 19.54 -1.81 12.03
C GLY A 442 19.06 -0.40 12.39
N VAL A 443 19.96 0.58 12.55
CA VAL A 443 19.60 1.95 12.91
C VAL A 443 19.27 2.75 11.65
N PRO A 444 18.13 3.46 11.58
CA PRO A 444 17.80 4.29 10.44
C PRO A 444 18.82 5.40 10.23
N ALA A 445 19.06 5.75 8.96
CA ALA A 445 19.76 6.98 8.65
C ALA A 445 18.95 8.17 9.21
N THR A 446 19.62 9.22 9.66
CA THR A 446 18.95 10.42 10.19
C THR A 446 19.49 11.69 9.54
N THR A 447 18.67 12.73 9.54
CA THR A 447 19.04 14.09 9.13
C THR A 447 18.32 15.09 10.05
N VAL A 448 18.76 16.35 10.02
CA VAL A 448 18.10 17.44 10.73
C VAL A 448 17.41 18.33 9.71
N LEU A 449 16.09 18.48 9.85
CA LEU A 449 15.27 19.33 9.01
C LEU A 449 14.46 20.26 9.92
N GLU A 450 14.64 21.58 9.77
CA GLU A 450 14.04 22.60 10.67
C GLU A 450 14.26 22.34 12.17
N GLY A 451 15.43 21.80 12.54
CA GLY A 451 15.77 21.46 13.92
C GLY A 451 15.19 20.14 14.44
N PHE A 452 14.41 19.42 13.62
CA PHE A 452 13.90 18.09 13.94
C PHE A 452 14.81 16.99 13.41
N VAL A 453 15.16 16.03 14.25
CA VAL A 453 15.84 14.80 13.82
C VAL A 453 14.81 13.88 13.19
N ILE A 454 14.94 13.63 11.89
CA ILE A 454 14.03 12.79 11.13
C ILE A 454 14.77 11.62 10.49
N ASN A 455 14.05 10.52 10.25
CA ASN A 455 14.48 9.38 9.47
C ASN A 455 14.84 9.85 8.05
N ASN A 456 15.97 9.40 7.55
CA ASN A 456 16.55 9.73 6.25
C ASN A 456 16.93 8.49 5.44
N ASP A 457 16.24 7.37 5.64
CA ASP A 457 16.52 6.16 4.86
C ASP A 457 16.28 6.43 3.37
N THR A 458 17.19 5.96 2.53
CA THR A 458 17.03 5.99 1.08
C THR A 458 16.23 4.78 0.62
N LEU A 459 15.49 4.88 -0.48
CA LEU A 459 14.87 3.69 -1.06
C LEU A 459 15.95 2.72 -1.55
N SER A 460 17.02 3.26 -2.16
CA SER A 460 18.07 2.44 -2.74
C SER A 460 18.83 1.61 -1.72
N CYS A 461 18.97 2.05 -0.46
CA CYS A 461 19.71 1.26 0.54
C CYS A 461 19.01 -0.06 0.91
N PHE A 462 17.71 -0.20 0.62
CA PHE A 462 16.99 -1.46 0.78
C PHE A 462 17.20 -2.44 -0.38
N LEU A 463 17.81 -2.01 -1.50
CA LEU A 463 18.10 -2.93 -2.60
C LEU A 463 19.09 -4.01 -2.15
N THR A 464 18.79 -5.27 -2.49
CA THR A 464 19.67 -6.41 -2.22
C THR A 464 20.73 -6.60 -3.30
N ASP A 465 20.49 -6.07 -4.50
CA ASP A 465 21.37 -6.11 -5.67
C ASP A 465 21.88 -4.71 -6.04
N ASP A 466 23.20 -4.55 -6.17
CA ASP A 466 23.87 -3.30 -6.52
C ASP A 466 23.69 -2.91 -8.00
N GLY A 467 23.36 -3.87 -8.88
CA GLY A 467 23.15 -3.66 -10.30
C GLY A 467 21.77 -3.13 -10.67
N VAL A 468 20.81 -3.19 -9.74
CA VAL A 468 19.43 -2.74 -9.96
C VAL A 468 19.31 -1.25 -9.63
N ASN A 469 18.64 -0.51 -10.51
CA ASN A 469 18.30 0.90 -10.26
C ASN A 469 16.82 1.09 -9.95
N LEU A 470 16.48 2.20 -9.31
CA LEU A 470 15.11 2.51 -8.91
C LEU A 470 14.12 2.60 -10.10
N GLY A 471 14.61 3.01 -11.28
CA GLY A 471 13.82 3.08 -12.52
C GLY A 471 13.34 1.72 -13.02
N THR A 472 14.09 0.66 -12.76
CA THR A 472 13.69 -0.70 -13.11
C THR A 472 12.56 -1.19 -12.22
N VAL A 473 12.69 -1.00 -10.89
CA VAL A 473 11.74 -1.52 -9.90
C VAL A 473 10.48 -0.66 -9.70
N ASN A 474 10.50 0.59 -10.16
CA ASN A 474 9.32 1.47 -10.16
C ASN A 474 8.48 1.39 -11.46
N SER A 475 8.92 0.56 -12.42
CA SER A 475 8.19 0.27 -13.64
C SER A 475 6.96 -0.60 -13.36
N ALA A 476 5.84 -0.28 -14.03
CA ALA A 476 4.63 -1.10 -14.00
C ALA A 476 4.88 -2.52 -14.57
N ASP A 477 5.84 -2.63 -15.50
CA ASP A 477 6.15 -3.87 -16.22
C ASP A 477 7.24 -4.72 -15.53
N TYR A 478 7.65 -4.37 -14.30
CA TYR A 478 8.63 -5.16 -13.57
C TYR A 478 8.09 -6.58 -13.28
N ALA A 479 8.77 -7.58 -13.82
CA ALA A 479 8.43 -8.99 -13.70
C ALA A 479 9.59 -9.83 -13.11
N GLY A 480 10.61 -9.18 -12.56
CA GLY A 480 11.74 -9.85 -11.90
C GLY A 480 11.40 -10.33 -10.48
N ASP A 481 12.36 -11.03 -9.88
CA ASP A 481 12.27 -11.48 -8.49
C ASP A 481 12.31 -10.30 -7.49
N PRO A 482 11.96 -10.52 -6.22
CA PRO A 482 12.13 -9.53 -5.17
C PRO A 482 13.59 -9.06 -5.04
N VAL A 483 13.79 -7.74 -5.07
CA VAL A 483 15.12 -7.08 -5.01
C VAL A 483 15.23 -6.10 -3.85
N PHE A 484 14.21 -6.01 -3.00
CA PHE A 484 14.25 -5.25 -1.75
C PHE A 484 14.40 -6.17 -0.53
N SER A 485 15.14 -5.69 0.47
CA SER A 485 15.23 -6.31 1.79
C SER A 485 13.90 -6.18 2.55
N PRO A 486 13.47 -7.20 3.33
CA PRO A 486 12.28 -7.13 4.17
C PRO A 486 12.26 -5.95 5.14
N ALA A 487 13.43 -5.42 5.52
CA ALA A 487 13.56 -4.25 6.37
C ALA A 487 12.85 -3.00 5.83
N ILE A 488 12.55 -2.93 4.52
CA ILE A 488 11.82 -1.82 3.91
C ILE A 488 10.48 -1.55 4.60
N TYR A 489 9.79 -2.59 5.08
CA TYR A 489 8.50 -2.47 5.73
C TYR A 489 8.55 -1.81 7.10
N HIS A 490 9.71 -1.80 7.75
CA HIS A 490 9.91 -1.15 9.05
C HIS A 490 10.30 0.32 8.91
N SER A 491 10.64 0.79 7.70
CA SER A 491 10.94 2.20 7.47
C SER A 491 9.66 3.04 7.59
N PRO A 492 9.67 4.14 8.36
CA PRO A 492 8.53 5.06 8.42
C PRO A 492 8.27 5.74 7.06
N ARG A 493 9.20 5.65 6.12
CA ARG A 493 9.07 6.18 4.76
C ARG A 493 8.29 5.25 3.83
N PHE A 494 8.15 3.97 4.18
CA PHE A 494 7.32 3.04 3.44
C PHE A 494 5.85 3.22 3.81
N MET A 495 4.97 3.17 2.81
CA MET A 495 3.53 3.37 2.98
C MET A 495 2.74 2.70 1.86
N LEU A 496 1.49 2.35 2.13
CA LEU A 496 0.53 1.98 1.10
C LEU A 496 -0.32 3.21 0.73
N ILE A 497 -0.43 3.48 -0.57
CA ILE A 497 -1.27 4.55 -1.10
C ILE A 497 -2.42 3.91 -1.88
N PRO A 498 -3.69 4.16 -1.52
CA PRO A 498 -4.83 3.71 -2.30
C PRO A 498 -4.85 4.34 -3.69
N VAL A 499 -5.22 3.55 -4.69
CA VAL A 499 -5.42 3.99 -6.07
C VAL A 499 -6.91 4.14 -6.32
N LEU A 500 -7.33 5.30 -6.77
CA LEU A 500 -8.70 5.60 -7.18
C LEU A 500 -8.91 5.26 -8.66
N ARG A 501 -10.12 4.84 -9.01
CA ARG A 501 -10.45 4.51 -10.40
C ARG A 501 -10.32 5.71 -11.35
N VAL A 502 -10.73 6.89 -10.89
CA VAL A 502 -10.72 8.13 -11.66
C VAL A 502 -10.04 9.22 -10.85
N GLN A 503 -9.48 10.21 -11.54
CA GLN A 503 -8.97 11.41 -10.91
C GLN A 503 -10.13 12.19 -10.26
N PRO A 504 -10.07 12.49 -8.96
CA PRO A 504 -11.05 13.37 -8.33
C PRO A 504 -11.02 14.75 -8.97
N THR A 505 -12.15 15.27 -9.43
CA THR A 505 -12.28 16.56 -10.16
C THR A 505 -12.54 17.77 -9.26
N SER A 506 -12.90 17.54 -8.00
CA SER A 506 -13.19 18.58 -7.02
C SER A 506 -13.07 18.03 -5.61
N GLY A 507 -12.52 18.84 -4.70
CA GLY A 507 -12.46 18.51 -3.27
C GLY A 507 -13.85 18.43 -2.64
N ALA A 508 -14.00 17.53 -1.67
CA ALA A 508 -15.08 17.48 -0.69
C ALA A 508 -16.53 17.18 -1.16
N SER A 509 -16.82 17.06 -2.46
CA SER A 509 -18.21 16.88 -2.94
C SER A 509 -18.58 15.47 -3.39
N ARG A 510 -17.60 14.57 -3.58
CA ARG A 510 -17.82 13.21 -4.09
C ARG A 510 -16.98 12.18 -3.33
N SER A 511 -17.44 10.94 -3.40
CA SER A 511 -16.69 9.77 -2.91
C SER A 511 -16.27 8.90 -4.09
N TYR A 512 -15.06 8.37 -3.98
CA TYR A 512 -14.37 7.66 -5.05
C TYR A 512 -14.06 6.23 -4.63
N GLN A 513 -14.17 5.32 -5.58
CA GLN A 513 -13.86 3.91 -5.40
C GLN A 513 -12.34 3.71 -5.42
N ILE A 514 -11.84 3.06 -4.38
CA ILE A 514 -10.48 2.51 -4.37
C ILE A 514 -10.50 1.26 -5.27
N VAL A 515 -9.53 1.14 -6.17
CA VAL A 515 -9.38 -0.03 -7.06
C VAL A 515 -8.17 -0.89 -6.75
N GLY A 516 -7.30 -0.40 -5.87
CA GLY A 516 -6.12 -1.11 -5.44
C GLY A 516 -5.25 -0.25 -4.56
N PHE A 517 -4.05 -0.73 -4.28
CA PHE A 517 -3.04 -0.03 -3.52
C PHE A 517 -1.71 -0.09 -4.26
N ARG A 518 -0.87 0.91 -4.05
CA ARG A 518 0.52 0.90 -4.49
C ARG A 518 1.43 1.04 -3.28
N PRO A 519 2.45 0.18 -3.15
CA PRO A 519 3.50 0.46 -2.20
C PRO A 519 4.28 1.67 -2.69
N ALA A 520 4.47 2.61 -1.79
CA ALA A 520 5.20 3.84 -2.01
C ALA A 520 6.29 3.99 -0.96
N PHE A 521 7.36 4.65 -1.37
CA PHE A 521 8.42 5.06 -0.47
C PHE A 521 8.67 6.56 -0.62
N LEU A 522 8.72 7.29 0.49
CA LEU A 522 9.05 8.72 0.50
C LEU A 522 10.55 8.90 0.26
N THR A 523 10.90 9.37 -0.93
CA THR A 523 12.30 9.56 -1.35
C THR A 523 12.42 10.59 -2.46
N GLY A 524 13.53 11.31 -2.46
CA GLY A 524 13.91 12.24 -3.53
C GLY A 524 14.87 11.64 -4.55
N GLN A 525 15.18 10.34 -4.44
CA GLN A 525 16.18 9.71 -5.29
C GLN A 525 15.74 9.63 -6.76
N PRO A 526 16.66 9.84 -7.73
CA PRO A 526 16.36 9.68 -9.14
C PRO A 526 16.19 8.21 -9.52
N ASN A 527 15.57 7.95 -10.68
CA ASN A 527 15.43 6.60 -11.22
C ASN A 527 16.78 5.90 -11.45
N SER A 528 17.85 6.66 -11.70
CA SER A 528 19.21 6.13 -11.86
C SER A 528 19.86 5.69 -10.54
N ALA A 529 19.24 5.94 -9.39
CA ALA A 529 19.82 5.58 -8.11
C ALA A 529 19.93 4.05 -7.94
N THR A 530 21.10 3.62 -7.49
CA THR A 530 21.44 2.26 -7.08
C THR A 530 21.74 2.23 -5.58
N ARG A 531 21.99 1.05 -5.00
CA ARG A 531 22.22 0.86 -3.56
C ARG A 531 23.22 1.83 -2.94
N THR A 532 24.26 2.20 -3.68
CA THR A 532 25.35 3.09 -3.24
C THR A 532 25.05 4.58 -3.39
N THR A 533 23.86 4.97 -3.87
CA THR A 533 23.52 6.37 -4.12
C THR A 533 23.12 7.08 -2.81
N PRO A 534 23.79 8.17 -2.39
CA PRO A 534 23.45 8.87 -1.16
C PRO A 534 22.10 9.60 -1.24
N ALA A 535 21.48 9.84 -0.09
CA ALA A 535 20.29 10.69 0.04
C ALA A 535 20.66 12.18 -0.05
N GLY A 536 19.78 12.99 -0.64
CA GLY A 536 19.80 14.44 -0.39
C GLY A 536 19.27 14.78 1.02
N PRO A 537 19.55 15.97 1.57
CA PRO A 537 19.23 16.32 2.95
C PRO A 537 17.74 16.31 3.31
N GLY A 538 16.84 16.60 2.35
CA GLY A 538 15.38 16.48 2.55
C GLY A 538 14.81 15.12 2.14
N ASN A 539 15.56 14.34 1.35
CA ASN A 539 15.18 13.03 0.81
C ASN A 539 13.68 12.89 0.49
N GLY A 540 13.22 13.70 -0.46
CA GLY A 540 11.83 13.69 -0.91
C GLY A 540 10.93 14.69 -0.19
N LEU A 541 11.43 15.45 0.78
CA LEU A 541 10.75 16.65 1.28
C LEU A 541 11.40 17.89 0.68
N THR A 542 10.58 18.80 0.17
CA THR A 542 10.97 20.17 -0.21
C THR A 542 10.23 21.13 0.71
N LEU A 543 10.97 22.04 1.34
CA LEU A 543 10.41 23.09 2.17
C LEU A 543 10.33 24.41 1.41
N ASP A 544 9.32 25.22 1.73
CA ASP A 544 9.19 26.57 1.23
C ASP A 544 10.13 27.54 1.96
N ARG A 545 10.02 28.85 1.65
CA ARG A 545 10.85 29.89 2.29
C ARG A 545 10.56 30.10 3.79
N HIS A 546 9.45 29.54 4.29
CA HIS A 546 9.03 29.63 5.69
C HIS A 546 9.35 28.34 6.48
N GLY A 547 9.97 27.34 5.83
CA GLY A 547 10.27 26.05 6.44
C GLY A 547 9.08 25.09 6.49
N GLU A 548 7.97 25.39 5.79
CA GLU A 548 6.82 24.49 5.69
C GLU A 548 7.01 23.52 4.50
N ILE A 549 6.48 22.28 4.59
CA ILE A 549 6.53 21.35 3.46
C ILE A 549 5.75 21.90 2.26
N GLU A 550 6.48 22.25 1.21
CA GLU A 550 5.95 22.65 -0.10
C GLU A 550 5.57 21.42 -0.94
N SER A 551 6.43 20.40 -0.92
CA SER A 551 6.19 19.16 -1.67
C SER A 551 6.77 17.91 -1.02
N VAL A 552 6.10 16.78 -1.27
CA VAL A 552 6.51 15.44 -0.86
C VAL A 552 6.67 14.57 -2.11
N GLN A 553 7.86 14.06 -2.33
CA GLN A 553 8.16 13.11 -3.40
C GLN A 553 8.05 11.68 -2.88
N VAL A 554 7.32 10.86 -3.61
CA VAL A 554 7.20 9.42 -3.39
C VAL A 554 7.59 8.67 -4.65
N VAL A 555 8.06 7.44 -4.49
CA VAL A 555 8.27 6.49 -5.58
C VAL A 555 7.30 5.34 -5.37
N PHE A 556 6.45 5.07 -6.36
CA PHE A 556 5.68 3.84 -6.40
C PHE A 556 6.56 2.68 -6.82
N ILE A 557 6.49 1.59 -6.06
CA ILE A 557 7.31 0.40 -6.25
C ILE A 557 6.42 -0.69 -6.86
N ASN A 558 6.96 -1.49 -7.77
CA ASN A 558 6.27 -2.69 -8.21
C ASN A 558 6.18 -3.72 -7.08
N GLY A 559 4.98 -4.25 -6.86
CA GLY A 559 4.75 -5.27 -5.83
C GLY A 559 5.64 -6.50 -5.98
N ASN A 560 6.01 -6.87 -7.22
CA ASN A 560 6.91 -7.99 -7.51
C ASN A 560 8.36 -7.73 -7.08
N ALA A 561 8.78 -6.46 -7.04
CA ALA A 561 10.13 -6.10 -6.59
C ALA A 561 10.28 -6.18 -5.06
N LEU A 562 9.16 -6.18 -4.34
CA LEU A 562 9.15 -6.25 -2.89
C LEU A 562 9.23 -7.70 -2.40
N PRO A 563 9.86 -7.94 -1.23
CA PRO A 563 9.81 -9.25 -0.60
C PRO A 563 8.38 -9.62 -0.23
N PRO A 564 8.11 -10.88 0.13
CA PRO A 564 6.82 -11.24 0.72
C PRO A 564 6.51 -10.34 1.92
N MET A 565 5.30 -9.75 1.95
CA MET A 565 4.91 -8.76 2.96
C MET A 565 4.73 -9.34 4.36
N ASP A 566 4.86 -10.65 4.52
CA ASP A 566 4.64 -11.38 5.77
C ASP A 566 5.73 -11.09 6.82
N ALA A 567 6.88 -10.58 6.39
CA ALA A 567 7.97 -10.09 7.24
C ALA A 567 7.64 -8.78 7.99
N ALA A 568 6.65 -7.99 7.53
CA ALA A 568 6.24 -6.74 8.17
C ALA A 568 5.45 -6.94 9.48
N GLY A 569 5.10 -8.19 9.81
CA GLY A 569 3.98 -8.50 10.69
C GLY A 569 2.65 -8.41 9.94
N THR A 570 1.58 -8.84 10.60
CA THR A 570 0.25 -8.94 10.00
C THR A 570 -0.82 -8.29 10.87
N THR A 571 -1.84 -7.70 10.24
CA THR A 571 -3.06 -7.18 10.88
C THR A 571 -4.28 -7.87 10.29
N ASP A 572 -5.46 -7.70 10.87
CA ASP A 572 -6.69 -8.28 10.34
C ASP A 572 -6.94 -7.86 8.89
N TYR A 573 -7.36 -8.81 8.06
CA TYR A 573 -7.59 -8.56 6.65
C TYR A 573 -8.89 -7.80 6.44
N ALA A 574 -8.77 -6.66 5.78
CA ALA A 574 -9.88 -5.74 5.54
C ALA A 574 -10.70 -6.10 4.29
N GLY A 575 -10.75 -7.37 3.89
CA GLY A 575 -11.47 -7.79 2.68
C GLY A 575 -10.78 -7.46 1.35
N SER A 576 -9.68 -6.72 1.34
CA SER A 576 -8.91 -6.46 0.11
C SER A 576 -7.44 -6.15 0.39
N GLY A 577 -6.65 -6.12 -0.70
CA GLY A 577 -5.22 -5.86 -0.65
C GLY A 577 -4.41 -7.15 -0.67
N PRO A 578 -3.08 -7.05 -0.46
CA PRO A 578 -2.23 -8.21 -0.36
C PRO A 578 -2.71 -9.11 0.80
N ARG A 579 -2.83 -10.40 0.52
CA ARG A 579 -3.26 -11.42 1.48
C ARG A 579 -2.02 -12.11 2.04
N VAL A 580 -1.96 -12.23 3.36
CA VAL A 580 -0.96 -13.04 4.06
C VAL A 580 -1.70 -14.13 4.80
N ILE A 581 -1.39 -15.38 4.49
CA ILE A 581 -1.98 -16.54 5.17
C ILE A 581 -1.14 -16.86 6.40
N ARG A 582 -1.78 -16.98 7.57
CA ARG A 582 -1.14 -17.35 8.84
C ARG A 582 -2.01 -18.32 9.62
N LEU A 583 -1.39 -19.27 10.31
CA LEU A 583 -2.04 -19.98 11.42
C LEU A 583 -2.15 -19.02 12.61
N VAL A 584 -3.27 -19.07 13.34
CA VAL A 584 -3.61 -18.07 14.39
C VAL A 584 -3.94 -18.70 15.74
N ASP A 585 -3.46 -19.93 15.96
CA ASP A 585 -3.82 -20.83 17.06
C ASP A 585 -3.06 -20.57 18.37
#